data_AF-A0A8B8C692-F1
#
_entry.id   AF-A0A8B8C692-F1
#
_cell.length_a   1.000
_cell.length_b   1.000
_cell.length_c   1.000
_cell.angle_alpha   90.00
_cell.angle_beta   90.00
_cell.angle_gamma   90.00
#
_symmetry.space_group_name_H-M   'P 1'
#
loop_
_entity.id
_entity.type
_entity.pdbx_description
1 polymer ?
#
loop_
_entity_poly.entity_id
_entity_poly.type
_entity_poly.pdbx_seq_one_letter_code
_entity_poly.pdbx_strand_id
1 'polypeptide(L)'
;MYLEEELKIQKNINARFQEENENLRQQTRNLQDQVLECAFKISDIISNQMTGKQNPPNQNINQQDEHHLDDTHISTIFKDSKTVKRIVQSSPVDAEPVAFYTYIASDITHQQPTRHTLIYDTVKLNRGNGYHGDDGIFIVPHTGTYAFAWTFGVSINGYADTEIVINGQKYGRAFAKGDGESVDFGTGFVIADVNGGDHVFIHYACDPTVYGDGMTSFSGWKLY
;
A
#
# COMPACT_ATOMS: atom_id res chain seq x y z
N MET A 1 -60.06 26.74 2.43
CA MET A 1 -59.81 25.66 3.39
C MET A 1 -58.72 24.72 2.87
N TYR A 2 -59.00 23.69 2.06
CA TYR A 2 -58.00 22.69 1.64
C TYR A 2 -56.73 23.29 1.01
N LEU A 3 -56.86 24.17 0.00
CA LEU A 3 -55.72 24.83 -0.64
C LEU A 3 -54.86 25.70 0.31
N GLU A 4 -55.45 26.25 1.37
CA GLU A 4 -54.74 27.09 2.34
C GLU A 4 -53.94 26.23 3.33
N GLU A 5 -54.46 25.04 3.63
CA GLU A 5 -53.80 24.04 4.47
C GLU A 5 -52.59 23.42 3.75
N GLU A 6 -52.75 23.06 2.48
CA GLU A 6 -51.68 22.58 1.60
C GLU A 6 -50.57 23.65 1.42
N LEU A 7 -50.95 24.92 1.18
CA LEU A 7 -50.01 26.04 1.12
C LEU A 7 -49.26 26.26 2.45
N LYS A 8 -49.90 26.03 3.59
CA LYS A 8 -49.28 26.13 4.92
C LYS A 8 -48.28 25.00 5.17
N ILE A 9 -48.61 23.78 4.75
CA ILE A 9 -47.70 22.62 4.79
C ILE A 9 -46.47 22.90 3.92
N GLN A 10 -46.65 23.35 2.68
CA GLN A 10 -45.53 23.64 1.77
C GLN A 10 -44.60 24.74 2.31
N LYS A 11 -45.15 25.78 2.95
CA LYS A 11 -44.35 26.84 3.60
C LYS A 11 -43.51 26.29 4.76
N ASN A 12 -44.07 25.43 5.60
CA ASN A 12 -43.33 24.79 6.69
C ASN A 12 -42.21 23.87 6.18
N ILE A 13 -42.49 23.10 5.12
CA ILE A 13 -41.48 22.25 4.45
C ILE A 13 -40.33 23.11 3.90
N ASN A 14 -40.65 24.19 3.17
CA ASN A 14 -39.65 25.09 2.61
C ASN A 14 -38.81 25.78 3.70
N ALA A 15 -39.42 26.18 4.82
CA ALA A 15 -38.70 26.77 5.96
C ALA A 15 -37.72 25.78 6.60
N ARG A 16 -38.14 24.53 6.79
CA ARG A 16 -37.27 23.46 7.32
C ARG A 16 -36.11 23.15 6.37
N PHE A 17 -36.36 23.09 5.06
CA PHE A 17 -35.29 22.95 4.06
C PHE A 17 -34.32 24.13 4.06
N GLN A 18 -34.78 25.36 4.33
CA GLN A 18 -33.90 26.53 4.45
C GLN A 18 -32.99 26.43 5.68
N GLU A 19 -33.54 26.06 6.84
CA GLU A 19 -32.79 25.83 8.08
C GLU A 19 -31.71 24.74 7.90
N GLU A 20 -32.05 23.62 7.28
CA GLU A 20 -31.12 22.52 6.98
C GLU A 20 -30.00 22.95 6.02
N ASN A 21 -30.34 23.74 4.98
CA ASN A 21 -29.34 24.31 4.07
C ASN A 21 -28.41 25.32 4.76
N GLU A 22 -28.88 26.11 5.73
CA GLU A 22 -28.02 27.00 6.51
C GLU A 22 -27.09 26.21 7.46
N ASN A 23 -27.60 25.13 8.07
CA ASN A 23 -26.79 24.24 8.88
C ASN A 23 -25.67 23.58 8.06
N LEU A 24 -26.00 22.99 6.90
CA LEU A 24 -25.03 22.41 5.98
C LEU A 24 -23.97 23.44 5.54
N ARG A 25 -24.37 24.67 5.21
CA ARG A 25 -23.44 25.76 4.89
C ARG A 25 -22.50 26.10 6.06
N GLN A 26 -22.97 26.03 7.30
CA GLN A 26 -22.12 26.24 8.48
C GLN A 26 -21.14 25.08 8.69
N GLN A 27 -21.59 23.84 8.53
CA GLN A 27 -20.70 22.67 8.60
C GLN A 27 -19.61 22.72 7.53
N THR A 28 -19.95 23.09 6.29
CA THR A 28 -18.98 23.29 5.20
C THR A 28 -17.92 24.33 5.54
N ARG A 29 -18.31 25.47 6.14
CA ARG A 29 -17.34 26.48 6.62
C ARG A 29 -16.41 25.92 7.70
N ASN A 30 -16.97 25.27 8.72
CA ASN A 30 -16.18 24.67 9.80
C ASN A 30 -15.18 23.60 9.30
N LEU A 31 -15.53 22.85 8.24
CA LEU A 31 -14.63 21.89 7.60
C LEU A 31 -13.54 22.59 6.78
N GLN A 32 -13.87 23.65 6.04
CA GLN A 32 -12.89 24.46 5.30
C GLN A 32 -11.85 25.09 6.23
N ASP A 33 -12.29 25.60 7.39
CA ASP A 33 -11.39 26.17 8.41
C ASP A 33 -10.44 25.10 8.99
N GLN A 34 -10.93 23.90 9.28
CA GLN A 34 -10.10 22.78 9.76
C GLN A 34 -9.09 22.28 8.71
N VAL A 35 -9.49 22.22 7.43
CA VAL A 35 -8.59 21.87 6.32
C VAL A 35 -7.48 22.92 6.18
N LEU A 36 -7.82 24.21 6.30
CA LEU A 36 -6.86 25.30 6.26
C LEU A 36 -5.88 25.24 7.44
N GLU A 37 -6.37 24.99 8.66
CA GLU A 37 -5.52 24.80 9.85
C GLU A 37 -4.58 23.59 9.70
N CYS A 38 -5.06 22.49 9.13
CA CYS A 38 -4.27 21.31 8.83
C CYS A 38 -3.15 21.60 7.82
N ALA A 39 -3.46 22.34 6.74
CA ALA A 39 -2.49 22.76 5.74
C ALA A 39 -1.35 23.61 6.34
N PHE A 40 -1.66 24.54 7.25
CA PHE A 40 -0.64 25.31 7.98
C PHE A 40 0.27 24.40 8.83
N LYS A 41 -0.31 23.48 9.62
CA LYS A 41 0.48 22.53 10.43
C LYS A 41 1.41 21.65 9.59
N ILE A 42 0.95 21.22 8.42
CA ILE A 42 1.78 20.44 7.46
C ILE A 42 2.95 21.31 6.94
N SER A 43 2.69 22.57 6.58
CA SER A 43 3.73 23.51 6.14
C SER A 43 4.81 23.75 7.21
N ASP A 44 4.42 23.89 8.48
CA ASP A 44 5.35 24.04 9.61
C ASP A 44 6.19 22.77 9.82
N ILE A 45 5.59 21.58 9.74
CA ILE A 45 6.31 20.30 9.86
C ILE A 45 7.37 20.17 8.75
N ILE A 46 7.00 20.46 7.50
CA ILE A 46 7.92 20.40 6.36
C ILE A 46 9.07 21.41 6.51
N SER A 47 8.78 22.63 6.96
CA SER A 47 9.78 23.68 7.18
C SER A 47 10.78 23.32 8.29
N ASN A 48 10.30 22.69 9.37
CA ASN A 48 11.14 22.21 10.46
C ASN A 48 11.99 20.99 10.07
N GLN A 49 11.54 20.14 9.13
CA GLN A 49 12.34 19.03 8.62
C GLN A 49 13.48 19.47 7.70
N MET A 50 13.29 20.52 6.90
CA MET A 50 14.33 21.02 5.97
C MET A 50 15.48 21.76 6.65
N THR A 51 15.39 22.10 7.94
CA THR A 51 16.41 22.87 8.67
C THR A 51 17.27 22.02 9.63
N GLY A 52 17.03 20.70 9.73
CA GLY A 52 17.57 19.86 10.80
C GLY A 52 18.37 18.62 10.38
N LYS A 53 19.61 18.80 9.89
CA LYS A 53 20.84 17.98 10.16
C LYS A 53 21.89 18.12 9.05
N GLN A 54 22.83 19.04 9.23
CA GLN A 54 24.21 18.81 8.79
C GLN A 54 25.10 18.73 10.03
N ASN A 55 25.71 17.56 10.26
CA ASN A 55 26.82 17.43 11.20
C ASN A 55 28.12 17.70 10.42
N PRO A 56 29.03 18.54 10.94
CA PRO A 56 30.30 18.83 10.27
C PRO A 56 31.28 17.64 10.33
N PRO A 57 32.34 17.62 9.50
CA PRO A 57 33.35 16.57 9.53
C PRO A 57 34.17 16.67 10.83
N ASN A 58 34.18 15.61 11.64
CA ASN A 58 35.00 15.56 12.84
C ASN A 58 36.50 15.46 12.49
N GLN A 59 37.24 16.53 12.74
CA GLN A 59 38.69 16.52 12.84
C GLN A 59 39.10 16.39 14.32
N ASN A 60 40.00 15.45 14.62
CA ASN A 60 40.97 15.39 15.72
C ASN A 60 41.60 14.00 15.62
N ILE A 61 42.86 13.79 15.20
CA ILE A 61 44.15 14.33 15.68
C ILE A 61 44.46 13.89 17.12
N ASN A 62 45.54 13.12 17.24
CA ASN A 62 46.07 12.47 18.44
C ASN A 62 46.61 13.48 19.47
N GLN A 63 46.79 13.02 20.72
CA GLN A 63 48.07 13.19 21.43
C GLN A 63 48.21 12.27 22.65
N GLN A 64 49.45 12.21 23.18
CA GLN A 64 49.97 11.42 24.31
C GLN A 64 50.22 9.92 24.03
N ASP A 65 51.35 9.29 24.37
CA ASP A 65 52.77 9.71 24.58
C ASP A 65 53.61 8.40 24.74
N GLU A 66 54.95 8.29 24.75
CA GLU A 66 56.09 9.22 24.81
C GLU A 66 57.26 8.79 23.84
N HIS A 67 58.32 9.61 23.81
CA HIS A 67 59.76 9.24 23.72
C HIS A 67 60.52 8.89 22.40
N HIS A 68 61.51 9.78 22.18
CA HIS A 68 62.89 9.59 21.69
C HIS A 68 63.26 9.91 20.23
N LEU A 69 64.29 10.76 20.11
CA LEU A 69 64.93 11.22 18.88
C LEU A 69 65.87 10.14 18.31
N ASP A 70 66.00 10.04 16.98
CA ASP A 70 67.17 10.57 16.23
C ASP A 70 66.92 10.53 14.71
N ASP A 71 67.73 11.26 13.94
CA ASP A 71 67.67 11.36 12.47
C ASP A 71 68.08 10.07 11.74
N THR A 72 67.42 9.72 10.63
CA THR A 72 68.01 9.67 9.26
C THR A 72 67.19 8.90 8.22
N HIS A 73 67.32 9.37 6.96
CA HIS A 73 66.97 8.73 5.68
C HIS A 73 66.69 7.21 5.67
N ILE A 74 65.48 6.82 5.23
CA ILE A 74 65.26 5.53 4.54
C ILE A 74 64.49 5.76 3.24
N SER A 75 65.16 5.51 2.12
CA SER A 75 64.51 5.21 0.85
C SER A 75 64.20 3.72 0.77
N THR A 76 63.02 3.39 0.23
CA THR A 76 62.66 2.06 -0.29
C THR A 76 62.52 0.92 0.73
N ILE A 77 61.33 0.30 0.77
CA ILE A 77 61.10 -1.15 0.61
C ILE A 77 59.58 -1.34 0.59
N PHE A 78 59.05 -1.78 -0.56
CA PHE A 78 57.68 -2.27 -0.64
C PHE A 78 57.59 -3.60 0.13
N LYS A 79 56.58 -3.74 1.00
CA LYS A 79 56.21 -5.03 1.60
C LYS A 79 54.81 -5.41 1.18
N ASP A 80 54.69 -6.61 0.62
CA ASP A 80 53.43 -7.22 0.21
C ASP A 80 52.44 -7.30 1.38
N SER A 81 51.33 -6.58 1.26
CA SER A 81 50.13 -6.90 2.02
C SER A 81 49.27 -7.85 1.18
N LYS A 82 49.26 -9.13 1.55
CA LYS A 82 48.35 -10.11 0.97
C LYS A 82 46.91 -9.69 1.28
N THR A 83 46.21 -9.15 0.28
CA THR A 83 44.79 -8.81 0.40
C THR A 83 43.98 -10.06 0.70
N VAL A 84 43.59 -10.23 1.97
CA VAL A 84 42.57 -11.21 2.35
C VAL A 84 41.25 -10.73 1.77
N LYS A 85 40.94 -11.21 0.56
CA LYS A 85 39.64 -10.97 -0.07
C LYS A 85 38.59 -11.61 0.83
N ARG A 86 37.78 -10.77 1.47
CA ARG A 86 36.56 -11.19 2.17
C ARG A 86 35.74 -12.05 1.19
N ILE A 87 35.53 -13.32 1.53
CA ILE A 87 34.57 -14.15 0.79
C ILE A 87 33.19 -13.62 1.17
N VAL A 88 32.76 -12.59 0.44
CA VAL A 88 31.35 -12.24 0.33
C VAL A 88 30.74 -13.45 -0.39
N GLN A 89 29.89 -14.20 0.31
CA GLN A 89 28.98 -15.14 -0.35
C GLN A 89 28.30 -14.36 -1.47
N SER A 90 28.47 -14.82 -2.71
CA SER A 90 27.73 -14.27 -3.82
C SER A 90 26.24 -14.33 -3.46
N SER A 91 25.61 -13.17 -3.30
CA SER A 91 24.16 -13.08 -3.44
C SER A 91 23.77 -13.81 -4.72
N PRO A 92 22.62 -14.49 -4.80
CA PRO A 92 22.17 -15.10 -6.04
C PRO A 92 21.97 -14.01 -7.10
N VAL A 93 22.98 -13.82 -7.95
CA VAL A 93 23.07 -12.72 -8.94
C VAL A 93 22.08 -12.91 -10.10
N ASP A 94 21.50 -14.10 -10.25
CA ASP A 94 20.61 -14.49 -11.35
C ASP A 94 19.23 -15.03 -10.90
N ALA A 95 18.74 -14.64 -9.71
CA ALA A 95 17.33 -14.88 -9.40
C ALA A 95 16.46 -13.90 -10.22
N GLU A 96 15.79 -14.38 -11.27
CA GLU A 96 14.89 -13.53 -12.08
C GLU A 96 13.87 -12.81 -11.17
N PRO A 97 13.71 -11.48 -11.28
CA PRO A 97 12.79 -10.74 -10.42
C PRO A 97 11.35 -11.20 -10.64
N VAL A 98 10.67 -11.63 -9.58
CA VAL A 98 9.25 -12.04 -9.67
C VAL A 98 8.36 -10.90 -9.18
N ALA A 99 7.43 -10.45 -10.03
CA ALA A 99 6.46 -9.42 -9.67
C ALA A 99 5.24 -9.47 -10.60
N PHE A 100 4.05 -9.25 -10.05
CA PHE A 100 2.82 -9.11 -10.82
C PHE A 100 1.97 -7.93 -10.34
N TYR A 101 1.20 -7.37 -11.27
CA TYR A 101 0.16 -6.39 -10.99
C TYR A 101 -1.02 -6.65 -11.92
N THR A 102 -2.19 -6.81 -11.31
CA THR A 102 -3.44 -7.23 -11.93
C THR A 102 -4.58 -6.40 -11.37
N TYR A 103 -5.60 -6.17 -12.17
CA TYR A 103 -6.81 -5.48 -11.75
C TYR A 103 -8.01 -5.92 -12.58
N ILE A 104 -9.19 -5.45 -12.21
CA ILE A 104 -10.42 -5.66 -12.97
C ILE A 104 -10.67 -4.45 -13.88
N ALA A 105 -10.77 -4.66 -15.19
CA ALA A 105 -10.92 -3.55 -16.15
C ALA A 105 -12.29 -2.87 -16.08
N SER A 106 -13.36 -3.61 -15.80
CA SER A 106 -14.72 -3.11 -15.93
C SER A 106 -15.62 -3.66 -14.82
N ASP A 107 -16.54 -2.84 -14.33
CA ASP A 107 -17.54 -3.19 -13.30
C ASP A 107 -18.41 -4.41 -13.68
N ILE A 108 -18.41 -4.80 -14.96
CA ILE A 108 -19.25 -5.84 -15.55
C ILE A 108 -18.55 -7.21 -15.66
N THR A 109 -17.37 -7.40 -15.08
CA THR A 109 -16.61 -8.65 -15.27
C THR A 109 -17.24 -9.82 -14.54
N HIS A 110 -18.06 -10.53 -15.31
CA HIS A 110 -18.47 -11.94 -15.22
C HIS A 110 -18.81 -12.47 -13.83
N GLN A 111 -20.04 -12.97 -13.71
CA GLN A 111 -20.53 -13.88 -12.65
C GLN A 111 -19.35 -14.64 -12.03
N GLN A 112 -18.85 -14.15 -10.89
CA GLN A 112 -17.69 -14.76 -10.26
C GLN A 112 -18.05 -16.22 -10.00
N PRO A 113 -17.22 -17.19 -10.41
CA PRO A 113 -17.56 -18.60 -10.23
C PRO A 113 -17.92 -18.85 -8.76
N THR A 114 -18.77 -19.84 -8.49
CA THR A 114 -19.18 -20.26 -7.13
C THR A 114 -18.04 -20.92 -6.32
N ARG A 115 -16.80 -20.48 -6.57
CA ARG A 115 -15.52 -20.96 -6.05
C ARG A 115 -14.89 -20.00 -5.05
N HIS A 116 -15.53 -18.86 -4.77
CA HIS A 116 -15.09 -17.89 -3.76
C HIS A 116 -13.67 -17.34 -3.96
N THR A 117 -13.13 -17.36 -5.19
CA THR A 117 -11.84 -16.76 -5.57
C THR A 117 -12.11 -15.54 -6.43
N LEU A 118 -11.46 -14.42 -6.13
CA LEU A 118 -11.62 -13.17 -6.88
C LEU A 118 -10.70 -13.18 -8.09
N ILE A 119 -11.28 -13.17 -9.30
CA ILE A 119 -10.54 -13.24 -10.56
C ILE A 119 -10.31 -11.83 -11.10
N TYR A 120 -9.04 -11.45 -11.27
CA TYR A 120 -8.64 -10.17 -11.88
C TYR A 120 -8.30 -10.40 -13.36
N ASP A 121 -9.12 -9.82 -14.25
CA ASP A 121 -9.11 -10.09 -15.69
C ASP A 121 -7.96 -9.41 -16.46
N THR A 122 -7.38 -8.35 -15.90
CA THR A 122 -6.44 -7.48 -16.58
C THR A 122 -5.06 -7.53 -15.96
N VAL A 123 -4.12 -8.14 -16.67
CA VAL A 123 -2.72 -8.29 -16.25
C VAL A 123 -1.87 -7.18 -16.87
N LYS A 124 -1.21 -6.35 -16.04
CA LYS A 124 -0.26 -5.31 -16.49
C LYS A 124 1.20 -5.70 -16.34
N LEU A 125 1.50 -6.51 -15.32
CA LEU A 125 2.82 -7.04 -15.05
C LEU A 125 2.66 -8.49 -14.59
N ASN A 126 3.51 -9.39 -15.09
CA ASN A 126 3.57 -10.79 -14.68
C ASN A 126 4.99 -11.35 -14.88
N ARG A 127 6.00 -10.66 -14.32
CA ARG A 127 7.39 -11.11 -14.43
C ARG A 127 7.58 -12.36 -13.56
N GLY A 128 8.16 -13.41 -14.14
CA GLY A 128 8.17 -14.76 -13.59
C GLY A 128 6.94 -15.60 -13.98
N ASN A 129 5.97 -15.03 -14.70
CA ASN A 129 4.79 -15.72 -15.25
C ASN A 129 3.97 -16.52 -14.21
N GLY A 130 3.93 -16.08 -12.96
CA GLY A 130 3.26 -16.80 -11.87
C GLY A 130 1.75 -16.57 -11.79
N TYR A 131 1.23 -15.43 -12.27
CA TYR A 131 -0.21 -15.11 -12.18
C TYR A 131 -1.00 -15.68 -13.37
N HIS A 132 -2.13 -16.31 -13.06
CA HIS A 132 -3.07 -16.92 -14.01
C HIS A 132 -4.39 -16.13 -13.98
N GLY A 133 -4.74 -15.50 -15.10
CA GLY A 133 -5.92 -14.62 -15.20
C GLY A 133 -7.25 -15.34 -15.42
N ASP A 134 -7.20 -16.64 -15.69
CA ASP A 134 -8.36 -17.51 -15.89
C ASP A 134 -8.95 -18.06 -14.59
N ASP A 135 -8.16 -18.12 -13.51
CA ASP A 135 -8.61 -18.59 -12.19
C ASP A 135 -8.28 -17.63 -11.02
N GLY A 136 -7.48 -16.59 -11.24
CA GLY A 136 -7.07 -15.60 -10.24
C GLY A 136 -5.91 -16.05 -9.35
N ILE A 137 -5.21 -17.14 -9.69
CA ILE A 137 -4.18 -17.74 -8.84
C ILE A 137 -2.78 -17.31 -9.26
N PHE A 138 -2.02 -16.78 -8.30
CA PHE A 138 -0.58 -16.65 -8.40
C PHE A 138 0.11 -17.94 -7.90
N ILE A 139 0.70 -18.70 -8.81
CA ILE A 139 1.57 -19.83 -8.48
C ILE A 139 2.99 -19.29 -8.31
N VAL A 140 3.54 -19.44 -7.11
CA VAL A 140 4.87 -18.94 -6.75
C VAL A 140 5.95 -19.59 -7.64
N PRO A 141 6.68 -18.86 -8.50
CA PRO A 141 7.68 -19.46 -9.39
C PRO A 141 8.92 -19.95 -8.65
N HIS A 142 9.34 -19.22 -7.62
CA HIS A 142 10.58 -19.47 -6.89
C HIS A 142 10.37 -19.24 -5.39
N THR A 143 10.83 -20.16 -4.54
CA THR A 143 10.83 -20.00 -3.07
C THR A 143 11.49 -18.68 -2.65
N GLY A 144 10.95 -18.03 -1.63
CA GLY A 144 11.52 -16.81 -1.03
C GLY A 144 10.49 -16.03 -0.20
N THR A 145 10.88 -14.84 0.24
CA THR A 145 9.96 -13.93 0.94
C THR A 145 9.26 -13.03 -0.08
N TYR A 146 7.93 -12.97 -0.04
CA TYR A 146 7.11 -12.16 -0.93
C TYR A 146 6.25 -11.18 -0.15
N ALA A 147 6.00 -10.01 -0.74
CA ALA A 147 4.97 -9.09 -0.31
C ALA A 147 3.77 -9.18 -1.27
N PHE A 148 2.55 -9.11 -0.73
CA PHE A 148 1.30 -9.14 -1.47
C PHE A 148 0.37 -8.03 -0.99
N ALA A 149 -0.28 -7.33 -1.92
CA ALA A 149 -1.25 -6.29 -1.65
C ALA A 149 -2.47 -6.44 -2.55
N TRP A 150 -3.68 -6.33 -1.98
CA TRP A 150 -4.94 -6.42 -2.71
C TRP A 150 -5.93 -5.36 -2.25
N THR A 151 -6.73 -4.85 -3.17
CA THR A 151 -7.79 -3.85 -2.93
C THR A 151 -9.10 -4.33 -3.54
N PHE A 152 -10.20 -4.12 -2.82
CA PHE A 152 -11.57 -4.45 -3.24
C PHE A 152 -12.52 -3.35 -2.76
N GLY A 153 -13.69 -3.22 -3.39
CA GLY A 153 -14.72 -2.28 -2.97
C GLY A 153 -15.99 -2.95 -2.45
N VAL A 154 -16.85 -2.12 -1.88
CA VAL A 154 -18.21 -2.46 -1.46
C VAL A 154 -19.19 -1.37 -1.89
N SER A 155 -20.41 -1.78 -2.24
CA SER A 155 -21.52 -0.88 -2.55
C SER A 155 -22.01 -0.14 -1.30
N ILE A 156 -22.82 0.89 -1.52
CA ILE A 156 -23.56 1.62 -0.46
C ILE A 156 -24.34 0.61 0.41
N ASN A 157 -24.24 0.72 1.74
CA ASN A 157 -24.71 -0.24 2.74
C ASN A 157 -24.16 -1.69 2.63
N GLY A 158 -23.27 -1.96 1.68
CA GLY A 158 -22.62 -3.26 1.48
C GLY A 158 -21.51 -3.51 2.49
N TYR A 159 -21.13 -4.77 2.64
CA TYR A 159 -19.92 -5.17 3.36
C TYR A 159 -19.30 -6.37 2.67
N ALA A 160 -17.97 -6.45 2.69
CA ALA A 160 -17.25 -7.58 2.13
C ALA A 160 -16.04 -7.92 2.97
N ASP A 161 -15.75 -9.22 3.00
CA ASP A 161 -14.64 -9.80 3.71
C ASP A 161 -13.78 -10.60 2.73
N THR A 162 -12.51 -10.23 2.64
CA THR A 162 -11.53 -10.88 1.78
C THR A 162 -10.37 -11.41 2.60
N GLU A 163 -9.85 -12.56 2.17
CA GLU A 163 -8.75 -13.25 2.82
C GLU A 163 -7.70 -13.59 1.76
N ILE A 164 -6.42 -13.34 2.06
CA ILE A 164 -5.35 -13.91 1.23
C ILE A 164 -5.05 -15.32 1.70
N VAL A 165 -5.19 -16.27 0.78
CA VAL A 165 -4.96 -17.69 1.00
C VAL A 165 -3.65 -18.07 0.32
N ILE A 166 -2.74 -18.68 1.08
CA ILE A 166 -1.46 -19.23 0.61
C ILE A 166 -1.49 -20.73 0.89
N ASN A 167 -1.43 -21.54 -0.16
CA ASN A 167 -1.48 -23.01 -0.12
C ASN A 167 -2.57 -23.56 0.83
N GLY A 168 -3.78 -23.02 0.70
CA GLY A 168 -4.95 -23.41 1.49
C GLY A 168 -4.99 -22.88 2.94
N GLN A 169 -4.02 -22.09 3.37
CA GLN A 169 -4.00 -21.43 4.68
C GLN A 169 -4.29 -19.93 4.57
N LYS A 170 -5.07 -19.39 5.51
CA LYS A 170 -5.33 -17.94 5.61
C LYS A 170 -4.13 -17.22 6.21
N TYR A 171 -3.55 -16.26 5.49
CA TYR A 171 -2.42 -15.45 5.97
C TYR A 171 -2.83 -14.02 6.37
N GLY A 172 -3.91 -13.50 5.80
CA GLY A 172 -4.38 -12.14 6.06
C GLY A 172 -5.87 -11.98 5.78
N ARG A 173 -6.44 -10.87 6.24
CA ARG A 173 -7.84 -10.50 6.08
C ARG A 173 -7.94 -9.00 5.84
N ALA A 174 -8.84 -8.58 4.96
CA ALA A 174 -9.24 -7.19 4.82
C ALA A 174 -10.77 -7.10 4.73
N PHE A 175 -11.32 -6.06 5.35
CA PHE A 175 -12.75 -5.84 5.50
C PHE A 175 -13.09 -4.40 5.10
N ALA A 176 -14.23 -4.21 4.44
CA ALA A 176 -14.77 -2.90 4.08
C ALA A 176 -16.28 -2.88 4.32
N LYS A 177 -16.83 -1.70 4.58
CA LYS A 177 -18.27 -1.50 4.77
C LYS A 177 -18.69 -0.11 4.29
N GLY A 178 -19.49 -0.09 3.22
CA GLY A 178 -20.13 1.13 2.74
C GLY A 178 -21.06 1.69 3.82
N ASP A 179 -20.99 3.00 4.02
CA ASP A 179 -22.00 3.69 4.82
C ASP A 179 -23.31 3.84 4.01
N GLY A 180 -24.28 4.55 4.58
CA GLY A 180 -25.60 4.71 3.96
C GLY A 180 -25.62 5.58 2.70
N GLU A 181 -24.51 6.25 2.38
CA GLU A 181 -24.45 7.36 1.43
C GLU A 181 -23.33 7.18 0.38
N SER A 182 -22.32 6.35 0.65
CA SER A 182 -21.13 6.19 -0.17
C SER A 182 -20.64 4.73 -0.30
N VAL A 183 -19.79 4.50 -1.31
CA VAL A 183 -19.05 3.26 -1.52
C VAL A 183 -17.76 3.30 -0.69
N ASP A 184 -17.29 2.14 -0.24
CA ASP A 184 -16.07 2.02 0.58
C ASP A 184 -15.10 1.00 -0.02
N PHE A 185 -13.82 1.06 0.38
CA PHE A 185 -12.74 0.22 -0.17
C PHE A 185 -11.86 -0.36 0.94
N GLY A 186 -11.66 -1.67 0.86
CA GLY A 186 -10.74 -2.40 1.74
C GLY A 186 -9.43 -2.69 1.02
N THR A 187 -8.32 -2.55 1.74
CA THR A 187 -7.00 -2.98 1.25
C THR A 187 -6.34 -3.89 2.27
N GLY A 188 -5.84 -5.02 1.80
CA GLY A 188 -5.04 -5.96 2.59
C GLY A 188 -3.58 -5.96 2.15
N PHE A 189 -2.69 -6.27 3.09
CA PHE A 189 -1.26 -6.40 2.86
C PHE A 189 -0.70 -7.53 3.73
N VAL A 190 0.14 -8.39 3.16
CA VAL A 190 0.91 -9.39 3.90
C VAL A 190 2.33 -9.52 3.35
N ILE A 191 3.25 -9.95 4.20
CA ILE A 191 4.56 -10.48 3.81
C ILE A 191 4.62 -11.92 4.30
N ALA A 192 5.04 -12.84 3.43
CA ALA A 192 5.10 -14.26 3.73
C ALA A 192 6.30 -14.93 3.08
N ASP A 193 6.91 -15.87 3.79
CA ASP A 193 7.79 -16.87 3.19
C ASP A 193 6.94 -17.93 2.49
N VAL A 194 7.21 -18.15 1.21
CA VAL A 194 6.46 -19.06 0.33
C VAL A 194 7.41 -19.92 -0.51
N ASN A 195 6.96 -21.11 -0.88
CA ASN A 195 7.71 -22.09 -1.65
C ASN A 195 7.33 -22.05 -3.12
N GLY A 196 8.27 -22.43 -3.99
CA GLY A 196 7.96 -22.69 -5.41
C GLY A 196 6.81 -23.70 -5.54
N GLY A 197 5.76 -23.31 -6.26
CA GLY A 197 4.53 -24.09 -6.41
C GLY A 197 3.41 -23.78 -5.40
N ASP A 198 3.63 -22.95 -4.38
CA ASP A 198 2.54 -22.51 -3.50
C ASP A 198 1.53 -21.66 -4.30
N HIS A 199 0.23 -21.93 -4.10
CA HIS A 199 -0.87 -21.17 -4.71
C HIS A 199 -1.25 -19.99 -3.81
N VAL A 200 -1.28 -18.79 -4.35
CA VAL A 200 -1.67 -17.55 -3.65
C VAL A 200 -2.85 -16.90 -4.38
N PHE A 201 -3.96 -16.68 -3.67
CA PHE A 201 -5.16 -16.07 -4.25
C PHE A 201 -5.98 -15.32 -3.19
N ILE A 202 -6.88 -14.46 -3.66
CA ILE A 202 -7.83 -13.73 -2.80
C ILE A 202 -9.15 -14.51 -2.73
N HIS A 203 -9.48 -14.96 -1.54
CA HIS A 203 -10.74 -15.59 -1.19
C HIS A 203 -11.74 -14.55 -0.66
N TYR A 204 -13.05 -14.76 -0.86
CA TYR A 204 -14.08 -13.92 -0.26
C TYR A 204 -15.24 -14.74 0.34
N ALA A 205 -15.68 -14.37 1.53
CA ALA A 205 -16.76 -15.04 2.25
C ALA A 205 -18.16 -14.54 1.82
N CYS A 206 -18.25 -13.27 1.43
CA CYS A 206 -19.41 -12.65 0.80
C CYS A 206 -18.95 -11.82 -0.40
N ASP A 207 -19.78 -11.77 -1.45
CA ASP A 207 -19.39 -11.22 -2.75
C ASP A 207 -18.99 -9.74 -2.63
N PRO A 208 -17.73 -9.36 -2.90
CA PRO A 208 -17.33 -7.96 -2.92
C PRO A 208 -17.97 -7.24 -4.11
N THR A 209 -18.13 -5.93 -4.00
CA THR A 209 -18.53 -5.14 -5.16
C THR A 209 -17.30 -4.89 -6.03
N VAL A 210 -17.33 -5.50 -7.20
CA VAL A 210 -16.27 -5.40 -8.19
C VAL A 210 -16.36 -4.05 -8.90
N TYR A 211 -15.39 -3.19 -8.64
CA TYR A 211 -15.20 -1.93 -9.37
C TYR A 211 -14.03 -2.05 -10.34
N GLY A 212 -14.26 -1.60 -11.57
CA GLY A 212 -13.32 -1.60 -12.67
C GLY A 212 -12.26 -0.51 -12.57
N ASP A 213 -11.72 -0.09 -13.72
CA ASP A 213 -10.75 1.02 -13.88
C ASP A 213 -9.54 0.95 -12.92
N GLY A 214 -9.14 -0.25 -12.51
CA GLY A 214 -8.01 -0.44 -11.59
C GLY A 214 -8.33 -0.38 -10.10
N MET A 215 -9.57 -0.06 -9.71
CA MET A 215 -9.96 0.10 -8.30
C MET A 215 -9.91 -1.24 -7.54
N THR A 216 -10.40 -2.32 -8.15
CA THR A 216 -10.24 -3.68 -7.62
C THR A 216 -8.96 -4.30 -8.19
N SER A 217 -7.96 -4.55 -7.34
CA SER A 217 -6.62 -4.96 -7.79
C SER A 217 -5.93 -5.98 -6.87
N PHE A 218 -4.96 -6.70 -7.43
CA PHE A 218 -4.08 -7.62 -6.72
C PHE A 218 -2.67 -7.58 -7.31
N SER A 219 -1.69 -7.55 -6.40
CA SER A 219 -0.28 -7.40 -6.71
C SER A 219 0.57 -8.20 -5.74
N GLY A 220 1.77 -8.57 -6.20
CA GLY A 220 2.77 -9.15 -5.34
C GLY A 220 4.14 -9.16 -5.99
N TRP A 221 5.19 -9.18 -5.16
CA TRP A 221 6.57 -9.19 -5.61
C TRP A 221 7.47 -9.93 -4.63
N LYS A 222 8.49 -10.58 -5.18
CA LYS A 222 9.54 -11.23 -4.39
C LYS A 222 10.48 -10.17 -3.82
N LEU A 223 10.83 -10.31 -2.54
CA LEU A 223 11.80 -9.47 -1.83
C LEU A 223 13.21 -10.06 -1.92
N TYR A 224 13.37 -11.36 -1.63
CA TYR A 224 14.62 -12.12 -1.70
C TYR A 224 14.36 -13.65 -1.68
#